data_AF-A0A4Q5WKU0-F1
#
_entry.id   AF-A0A4Q5WKU0-F1
#
_cell.length_a   1.000
_cell.length_b   1.000
_cell.length_c   1.000
_cell.angle_alpha   90.00
_cell.angle_beta   90.00
_cell.angle_gamma   90.00
#
_symmetry.space_group_name_H-M   'P 1'
#
loop_
_entity.id
_entity.type
_entity.pdbx_description
1 polymer ?
#
loop_
_entity_poly.entity_id
_entity_poly.type
_entity_poly.pdbx_seq_one_letter_code
_entity_poly.pdbx_strand_id
1 'polypeptide(L)'
;FTAADGAALAAIVLTGTFLAYAFNAFGIRQLGAGVAGAYIYTQPVFAVLIATLLLGEQFSWQKAGAALLIFAGVFLVNRKPPPKPDPAVAPAPGEPAG
;
A
#
# COMPACT_ATOMS: atom_id res chain seq x y z
N PHE A 1 9.67 -27.37 20.25
CA PHE A 1 9.50 -27.50 18.80
C PHE A 1 8.86 -28.84 18.50
N THR A 2 7.57 -28.80 18.23
CA THR A 2 6.79 -29.93 17.73
C THR A 2 6.78 -29.92 16.20
N ALA A 3 6.31 -30.99 15.58
CA ALA A 3 6.10 -31.01 14.12
C ALA A 3 5.09 -29.94 13.65
N ALA A 4 4.14 -29.56 14.50
CA ALA A 4 3.17 -28.49 14.21
C ALA A 4 3.84 -27.11 14.13
N ASP A 5 4.81 -26.84 15.00
CA ASP A 5 5.56 -25.57 14.97
C ASP A 5 6.36 -25.43 13.67
N GLY A 6 6.98 -26.54 13.22
CA GLY A 6 7.71 -26.58 11.95
C GLY A 6 6.80 -26.36 10.74
N ALA A 7 5.61 -26.97 10.73
CA ALA A 7 4.63 -26.77 9.68
C ALA A 7 4.10 -25.32 9.64
N ALA A 8 3.85 -24.70 10.79
CA ALA A 8 3.42 -23.31 10.86
C ALA A 8 4.49 -22.35 10.31
N LEU A 9 5.76 -22.56 10.67
CA LEU A 9 6.88 -21.79 10.14
C LEU A 9 7.03 -21.97 8.63
N ALA A 10 6.95 -23.20 8.14
CA ALA A 10 7.01 -23.49 6.70
C ALA A 10 5.87 -22.80 5.95
N ALA A 11 4.64 -22.83 6.48
CA ALA A 11 3.51 -22.14 5.90
C ALA A 11 3.77 -20.63 5.82
N ILE A 12 4.16 -19.97 6.91
CA ILE A 12 4.46 -18.53 6.93
C ILE A 12 5.54 -18.16 5.91
N VAL A 13 6.65 -18.92 5.88
CA VAL A 13 7.78 -18.65 4.98
C VAL A 13 7.38 -18.83 3.52
N LEU A 14 6.71 -19.92 3.19
CA LEU A 14 6.34 -20.21 1.81
C LEU A 14 5.23 -19.27 1.32
N THR A 15 4.14 -19.12 2.09
CA THR A 15 2.98 -18.35 1.64
C THR A 15 3.08 -16.86 1.96
N GLY A 16 3.32 -16.53 3.23
CA GLY A 16 3.34 -15.15 3.74
C GLY A 16 4.54 -14.34 3.26
N THR A 17 5.64 -15.02 2.92
CA THR A 17 6.86 -14.37 2.42
C THR A 17 7.12 -14.70 0.96
N PHE A 18 7.52 -15.93 0.63
CA PHE A 18 8.02 -16.24 -0.71
C PHE A 18 6.98 -15.98 -1.81
N LEU A 19 5.79 -16.58 -1.69
CA LEU A 19 4.70 -16.38 -2.64
C LEU A 19 4.18 -14.94 -2.65
N ALA A 20 4.02 -14.32 -1.48
CA ALA A 20 3.57 -12.93 -1.39
C ALA A 20 4.51 -11.96 -2.13
N TYR A 21 5.82 -12.06 -1.94
CA TYR A 21 6.79 -11.23 -2.65
C TYR A 21 6.92 -11.59 -4.13
N ALA A 22 6.83 -12.86 -4.50
CA ALA A 22 6.83 -13.28 -5.90
C ALA A 22 5.62 -12.68 -6.65
N PHE A 23 4.43 -12.73 -6.06
CA PHE A 23 3.24 -12.10 -6.63
C PHE A 23 3.29 -10.57 -6.61
N ASN A 24 3.91 -9.97 -5.59
CA ASN A 24 4.14 -8.53 -5.59
C ASN A 24 5.03 -8.10 -6.75
N ALA A 25 6.16 -8.79 -6.97
CA ALA A 25 7.06 -8.53 -8.10
C ALA A 25 6.36 -8.76 -9.45
N PHE A 26 5.57 -9.84 -9.58
CA PHE A 26 4.76 -10.09 -10.76
C PHE A 26 3.73 -8.96 -11.00
N GLY A 27 3.02 -8.52 -9.95
CA GLY A 27 2.07 -7.42 -10.00
C GLY A 27 2.71 -6.10 -10.42
N ILE A 28 3.91 -5.78 -9.92
CA ILE A 28 4.67 -4.61 -10.37
C ILE A 28 5.01 -4.72 -11.86
N ARG A 29 5.43 -5.90 -12.33
CA ARG A 29 5.76 -6.12 -13.75
C ARG A 29 4.53 -5.98 -14.67
N GLN A 30 3.35 -6.39 -14.21
CA GLN A 30 2.14 -6.40 -15.03
C GLN A 30 1.31 -5.12 -14.93
N LEU A 31 1.23 -4.52 -13.73
CA LEU A 31 0.36 -3.37 -13.43
C LEU A 31 1.14 -2.06 -13.23
N GLY A 32 2.47 -2.14 -13.14
CA GLY A 32 3.34 -1.01 -12.87
C GLY A 32 3.44 -0.63 -11.39
N ALA A 33 4.52 0.07 -11.05
CA ALA A 33 4.84 0.45 -9.66
C ALA A 33 3.77 1.35 -9.01
N GLY A 34 3.10 2.20 -9.80
CA GLY A 34 2.06 3.10 -9.28
C GLY A 34 0.82 2.35 -8.76
N VAL A 35 0.32 1.38 -9.53
CA VAL A 35 -0.86 0.58 -9.14
C VAL A 35 -0.50 -0.38 -8.01
N ALA A 36 0.67 -1.04 -8.09
CA ALA A 36 1.15 -1.90 -7.02
C ALA A 36 1.37 -1.13 -5.70
N GLY A 37 1.94 0.08 -5.77
CA GLY A 37 2.09 0.97 -4.62
C GLY A 37 0.74 1.38 -4.03
N ALA A 38 -0.21 1.81 -4.87
CA ALA A 38 -1.57 2.12 -4.43
C ALA A 38 -2.23 0.95 -3.68
N TYR A 39 -2.07 -0.29 -4.18
CA TYR A 39 -2.54 -1.49 -3.50
C TYR A 39 -1.87 -1.72 -2.14
N ILE A 40 -0.54 -1.56 -2.04
CA ILE A 40 0.19 -1.70 -0.76
C ILE A 40 -0.38 -0.76 0.29
N TYR A 41 -0.74 0.47 -0.09
CA TYR A 41 -1.35 1.42 0.82
C TYR A 41 -2.77 1.04 1.27
N THR A 42 -3.46 0.17 0.55
CA THR A 42 -4.76 -0.39 0.98
C THR A 42 -4.62 -1.62 1.87
N GLN A 43 -3.47 -2.31 1.87
CA GLN A 43 -3.26 -3.51 2.68
C GLN A 43 -3.58 -3.33 4.17
N PRO A 44 -3.24 -2.21 4.84
CA PRO A 44 -3.55 -2.07 6.26
C PRO A 44 -5.05 -2.06 6.55
N VAL A 45 -5.86 -1.57 5.61
CA VAL A 45 -7.32 -1.57 5.72
C VAL A 45 -7.84 -3.01 5.72
N PHE A 46 -7.40 -3.79 4.74
CA PHE A 46 -7.74 -5.21 4.65
C PHE A 46 -7.22 -5.99 5.85
N ALA A 47 -6.02 -5.67 6.35
CA ALA A 47 -5.47 -6.32 7.53
C ALA A 47 -6.37 -6.12 8.76
N VAL A 48 -6.85 -4.89 9.01
CA VAL A 48 -7.77 -4.60 10.12
C VAL A 48 -9.12 -5.28 9.92
N LEU A 49 -9.68 -5.24 8.69
CA LEU A 49 -10.95 -5.90 8.38
C LEU A 49 -10.86 -7.42 8.58
N ILE A 50 -9.81 -8.05 8.07
CA ILE A 50 -9.61 -9.49 8.19
C ILE A 50 -9.34 -9.88 9.66
N ALA A 51 -8.53 -9.11 10.39
CA ALA A 51 -8.28 -9.37 11.81
C ALA A 51 -9.56 -9.26 12.66
N THR A 52 -10.40 -8.27 12.40
CA THR A 52 -11.66 -8.10 13.14
C THR A 52 -12.68 -9.19 12.80
N LEU A 53 -12.78 -9.60 11.54
CA LEU A 53 -13.75 -10.60 11.08
C LEU A 53 -13.32 -12.06 11.37
N LEU A 54 -12.05 -12.41 11.15
CA LEU A 54 -11.57 -13.80 11.28
C LEU A 54 -10.98 -14.12 12.65
N LEU A 55 -10.30 -13.16 13.29
CA LEU A 55 -9.69 -13.37 14.62
C LEU A 55 -10.65 -13.00 15.76
N GLY A 56 -11.80 -12.40 15.46
CA GLY A 56 -12.79 -12.00 16.47
C GLY A 56 -12.28 -10.89 17.39
N GLU A 57 -11.30 -10.11 16.94
CA GLU A 57 -10.72 -9.04 17.74
C GLU A 57 -11.73 -7.93 18.02
N GLN A 58 -11.98 -7.66 19.31
CA GLN A 58 -12.82 -6.55 19.77
C GLN A 58 -12.24 -5.20 19.31
N PHE A 59 -13.09 -4.35 18.74
CA PHE A 59 -12.72 -3.03 18.26
C PHE A 59 -12.56 -2.05 19.44
N SER A 60 -11.34 -1.92 19.97
CA SER A 60 -11.02 -0.94 21.01
C SER A 60 -10.82 0.46 20.42
N TRP A 61 -11.06 1.50 21.22
CA TRP A 61 -10.76 2.90 20.86
C TRP A 61 -9.29 3.10 20.46
N GLN A 62 -8.37 2.31 21.02
CA GLN A 62 -6.95 2.31 20.65
C GLN A 62 -6.74 1.83 19.21
N LYS A 63 -7.49 0.81 18.77
CA LYS A 63 -7.42 0.28 17.40
C LYS A 63 -8.04 1.24 16.40
N ALA A 64 -9.10 1.94 16.80
CA ALA A 64 -9.67 3.02 15.99
C ALA A 64 -8.64 4.15 15.78
N GLY A 65 -7.93 4.58 16.83
CA GLY A 65 -6.85 5.56 16.72
C GLY A 65 -5.70 5.10 15.82
N ALA A 66 -5.26 3.84 15.96
CA ALA A 66 -4.23 3.26 15.11
C ALA A 66 -4.67 3.17 13.64
N ALA A 67 -5.90 2.74 13.37
CA ALA A 67 -6.47 2.70 12.02
C ALA A 67 -6.46 4.10 11.40
N LEU A 68 -6.91 5.12 12.14
CA LEU A 68 -6.96 6.50 11.67
C LEU A 68 -5.58 7.06 11.31
N LEU A 69 -4.55 6.77 12.12
CA LEU A 69 -3.16 7.13 11.83
C LEU A 69 -2.64 6.44 10.56
N ILE A 70 -2.94 5.16 10.38
CA ILE A 70 -2.53 4.42 9.18
C ILE A 70 -3.17 5.02 7.93
N PHE A 71 -4.49 5.26 7.96
CA PHE A 71 -5.20 5.90 6.86
C PHE A 71 -4.65 7.30 6.56
N ALA A 72 -4.32 8.09 7.58
CA ALA A 72 -3.73 9.41 7.41
C ALA A 72 -2.35 9.34 6.73
N GLY A 73 -1.49 8.41 7.15
CA GLY A 73 -0.18 8.19 6.53
C GLY A 73 -0.28 7.75 5.07
N VAL A 74 -1.17 6.79 4.79
CA VAL A 74 -1.50 6.34 3.44
C VAL A 74 -1.97 7.50 2.56
N PHE A 75 -2.90 8.31 3.06
CA PHE A 75 -3.41 9.46 2.33
C PHE A 75 -2.29 10.46 2.02
N LEU A 76 -1.43 10.75 2.99
CA LEU A 76 -0.33 11.70 2.82
C LEU A 76 0.67 11.25 1.74
N VAL A 77 1.02 9.97 1.72
CA VAL A 77 1.98 9.40 0.75
C VAL A 77 1.38 9.33 -0.67
N ASN A 78 0.06 9.18 -0.81
CA ASN A 78 -0.61 9.11 -2.12
C ASN A 78 -0.93 10.48 -2.72
N ARG A 79 -0.66 11.59 -2.04
CA ARG A 79 -0.85 12.93 -2.63
C ARG A 79 0.17 13.13 -3.76
N LYS A 80 -0.31 13.11 -5.01
CA LYS A 80 0.51 13.45 -6.18
C LYS A 80 0.94 14.92 -6.11
N PRO A 81 2.23 15.24 -6.34
CA PRO A 81 2.66 16.61 -6.54
C PRO A 81 2.00 17.21 -7.79
N PRO A 82 1.77 18.53 -7.83
CA PRO A 82 1.17 19.18 -8.98
C PRO A 82 1.99 18.92 -10.25
N PRO A 83 1.35 18.83 -11.44
CA PRO A 83 2.05 18.64 -12.69
C PRO A 83 3.13 19.72 -12.85
N LYS A 84 4.37 19.32 -13.17
CA LYS A 84 5.43 20.29 -13.46
C LYS A 84 4.99 21.09 -14.70
N PRO A 85 5.02 22.44 -14.67
CA PRO A 85 4.69 23.25 -15.84
C PRO A 85 5.54 22.81 -17.03
N ASP A 86 4.90 22.57 -18.17
CA ASP A 86 5.56 22.15 -19.40
C ASP A 86 6.51 23.28 -19.87
N PRO A 87 7.83 23.04 -19.97
CA PRO A 87 8.78 24.02 -20.48
C PRO A 87 8.44 24.52 -21.90
N ALA A 88 7.67 23.75 -22.68
CA ALA A 88 7.23 24.12 -24.03
C ALA A 88 6.01 25.06 -24.06
N VAL A 89 5.29 25.21 -22.94
CA VAL A 89 4.15 26.15 -22.79
C VAL A 89 4.61 27.47 -22.16
N ALA A 90 5.89 27.61 -21.80
CA ALA A 90 6.43 28.89 -21.40
C ALA A 90 6.33 29.86 -22.60
N PRO A 91 5.60 30.98 -22.49
CA PRO A 91 5.54 31.95 -23.56
C PRO A 91 6.95 32.40 -23.90
N ALA A 92 7.28 32.42 -25.20
CA ALA A 92 8.58 32.84 -25.67
C ALA A 92 8.90 34.24 -25.09
N PRO A 93 10.13 34.51 -24.64
CA PRO A 93 10.52 35.83 -24.15
C PRO A 93 10.30 36.87 -25.26
N GLY A 94 9.18 37.62 -25.19
CA GLY A 94 8.84 38.67 -26.15
C GLY A 94 7.45 38.61 -26.80
N GLU A 95 6.61 37.61 -26.52
CA GLU A 95 5.24 37.58 -27.08
C GLU A 95 4.30 38.46 -26.23
N PRO A 96 3.70 39.55 -26.77
CA PRO A 96 2.70 40.30 -26.03
C PRO A 96 1.46 39.43 -25.84
N ALA A 97 0.96 39.37 -24.60
CA ALA A 97 -0.31 38.72 -24.28
C ALA A 97 -1.43 39.43 -25.06
N GLY A 98 -1.82 38.83 -26.18
CA GLY A 98 -2.99 39.20 -26.97
C GLY A 98 -4.24 38.49 -26.49
#